data_AF-A0A2D5XX84-F1
#
_entry.id   AF-A0A2D5XX84-F1
#
_cell.length_a   1.000
_cell.length_b   1.000
_cell.length_c   1.000
_cell.angle_alpha   90.00
_cell.angle_beta   90.00
_cell.angle_gamma   90.00
#
_symmetry.space_group_name_H-M   'P 1'
#
loop_
_entity.id
_entity.type
_entity.pdbx_description
1 polymer ?
#
loop_
_entity_poly.entity_id
_entity_poly.type
_entity_poly.pdbx_seq_one_letter_code
_entity_poly.pdbx_strand_id
1 'polypeptide(L)'
;MISRRGDFTLNRFLGILLAVMALSLFFIAGGKLYADRFDQDVQDAKGVLDAVMEKVGRVKSEGPVTVRGKKGWSLVGWSEGQDRPDKCLGGCLCVCPDSSDLITSCQDGGFCKPSGSKQVLVRHYQPLYMLSTDLCDHLSDLPDRRIYRPFVPLSDQLFELGVGKEDSCSLLAIFSHE
;
A
#
# COMPACT_ATOMS: atom_id res chain seq x y z
N MET A 1 0.44 -19.71 74.60
CA MET A 1 1.40 -19.21 73.59
C MET A 1 0.83 -19.52 72.22
N ILE A 2 0.26 -18.54 71.52
CA ILE A 2 -0.38 -18.71 70.20
C ILE A 2 0.61 -18.24 69.13
N SER A 3 1.04 -19.16 68.26
CA SER A 3 2.02 -18.90 67.20
C SER A 3 1.38 -18.17 66.02
N ARG A 4 1.80 -16.93 65.75
CA ARG A 4 1.55 -16.23 64.48
C ARG A 4 2.55 -16.73 63.44
N ARG A 5 2.17 -17.72 62.62
CA ARG A 5 2.92 -18.16 61.41
C ARG A 5 2.04 -18.05 60.15
N GLY A 6 1.29 -16.95 60.01
CA GLY A 6 0.33 -16.76 58.91
C GLY A 6 0.62 -15.60 57.94
N ASP A 7 1.50 -14.64 58.27
CA ASP A 7 1.55 -13.36 57.52
C ASP A 7 2.52 -13.31 56.33
N PHE A 8 3.42 -14.27 56.19
CA PHE A 8 4.47 -14.20 55.16
C PHE A 8 4.01 -14.63 53.75
N THR A 9 2.91 -15.37 53.64
CA THR A 9 2.39 -15.87 52.35
C THR A 9 1.44 -14.89 51.67
N LEU A 10 0.60 -14.18 52.43
CA LEU A 10 -0.39 -13.25 51.89
C LEU A 10 0.26 -12.02 51.21
N ASN A 11 1.24 -11.39 51.85
CA ASN A 11 1.90 -10.20 51.27
C ASN A 11 2.69 -10.53 50.00
N ARG A 12 3.34 -11.70 49.95
CA ARG A 12 4.08 -12.13 48.76
C ARG A 12 3.15 -12.52 47.62
N PHE A 13 2.04 -13.20 47.93
CA PHE A 13 1.02 -13.53 46.94
C PHE A 13 0.36 -12.27 46.35
N LEU A 14 0.02 -11.29 47.20
CA LEU A 14 -0.52 -10.00 46.75
C LEU A 14 0.44 -9.27 45.82
N GLY A 15 1.74 -9.26 46.15
CA GLY A 15 2.77 -8.65 45.29
C GLY A 15 2.89 -9.34 43.93
N ILE A 16 2.83 -10.67 43.89
CA ILE A 16 2.84 -11.44 42.63
C ILE A 16 1.60 -11.12 41.79
N LEU A 17 0.42 -11.10 42.41
CA LEU A 17 -0.83 -10.80 41.71
C LEU A 17 -0.81 -9.40 41.11
N LEU A 18 -0.30 -8.42 41.86
CA LEU A 18 -0.18 -7.03 41.41
C LEU A 18 0.83 -6.90 40.24
N ALA A 19 1.94 -7.64 40.29
CA ALA A 19 2.90 -7.71 39.19
C ALA A 19 2.30 -8.34 37.92
N VAL A 20 1.52 -9.42 38.04
CA VAL A 20 0.83 -10.06 36.90
C VAL A 20 -0.20 -9.12 36.30
N MET A 21 -0.99 -8.41 37.12
CA MET A 21 -1.95 -7.42 36.62
C MET A 21 -1.26 -6.28 35.88
N ALA A 22 -0.17 -5.73 36.44
CA ALA A 22 0.61 -4.69 35.78
C ALA A 22 1.15 -5.17 34.43
N LEU A 23 1.73 -6.38 34.38
CA LEU A 23 2.28 -6.96 33.15
C LEU A 23 1.18 -7.20 32.10
N SER A 24 0.01 -7.69 32.53
CA SER A 24 -1.15 -7.89 31.65
C SER A 24 -1.60 -6.58 31.01
N LEU A 25 -1.65 -5.50 31.80
CA LEU A 25 -1.97 -4.17 31.30
C LEU A 25 -0.96 -3.66 30.28
N PHE A 26 0.35 -3.92 30.48
CA PHE A 26 1.38 -3.58 29.50
C PHE A 26 1.17 -4.29 28.16
N PHE A 27 0.82 -5.58 28.16
CA PHE A 27 0.54 -6.31 26.92
C PHE A 27 -0.68 -5.76 26.19
N ILE A 28 -1.76 -5.44 26.91
CA ILE A 28 -2.98 -4.86 26.33
C ILE A 28 -2.69 -3.48 25.73
N ALA A 29 -1.98 -2.61 26.47
CA ALA A 29 -1.61 -1.28 26.00
C ALA A 29 -0.69 -1.34 24.77
N GLY A 30 0.30 -2.25 24.79
CA GLY A 30 1.19 -2.48 23.66
C GLY A 30 0.45 -2.97 22.42
N GLY A 31 -0.47 -3.92 22.58
CA GLY A 31 -1.31 -4.42 21.48
C GLY A 31 -2.18 -3.33 20.86
N LYS A 32 -2.78 -2.47 21.69
CA LYS A 32 -3.60 -1.35 21.21
C LYS A 32 -2.79 -0.33 20.41
N LEU A 33 -1.61 0.07 20.92
CA LEU A 33 -0.72 1.00 20.21
C LEU A 33 -0.25 0.47 18.86
N TYR A 34 -0.03 -0.85 18.76
CA TYR A 34 0.35 -1.48 17.50
C TYR A 34 -0.81 -1.49 16.50
N ALA A 35 -2.03 -1.83 16.96
CA ALA A 35 -3.23 -1.78 16.13
C ALA A 35 -3.51 -0.36 15.61
N ASP A 36 -3.44 0.66 16.48
CA ASP A 36 -3.67 2.06 16.09
C ASP A 36 -2.67 2.53 15.02
N ARG A 37 -1.42 2.09 15.08
CA ARG A 37 -0.41 2.40 14.03
C ARG A 37 -0.71 1.71 12.71
N PHE A 38 -1.09 0.43 12.75
CA PHE A 38 -1.44 -0.31 11.55
C PHE A 38 -2.64 0.33 10.83
N ASP A 39 -3.66 0.75 11.58
CA ASP A 39 -4.82 1.44 11.03
C ASP A 39 -4.45 2.80 10.41
N GLN A 40 -3.51 3.54 11.01
CA GLN A 40 -2.98 4.77 10.44
C GLN A 40 -2.21 4.50 9.14
N ASP A 41 -1.36 3.47 9.11
CA ASP A 41 -0.60 3.12 7.91
C ASP A 41 -1.52 2.75 6.74
N VAL A 42 -2.59 2.01 7.05
CA VAL A 42 -3.67 1.66 6.12
C VAL A 42 -4.38 2.91 5.59
N GLN A 43 -4.72 3.85 6.46
CA GLN A 43 -5.39 5.10 6.07
C GLN A 43 -4.50 5.98 5.20
N ASP A 44 -3.21 6.10 5.55
CA ASP A 44 -2.21 6.84 4.77
C ASP A 44 -2.08 6.24 3.36
N ALA A 45 -1.90 4.92 3.27
CA ALA A 45 -1.78 4.21 2.01
C ALA A 45 -3.02 4.38 1.11
N LYS A 46 -4.21 4.35 1.72
CA LYS A 46 -5.46 4.66 1.02
C LYS A 46 -5.51 6.12 0.56
N GLY A 47 -5.05 7.06 1.38
CA GLY A 47 -4.93 8.48 1.02
C GLY A 47 -4.02 8.70 -0.19
N VAL A 48 -2.93 7.94 -0.31
CA VAL A 48 -2.06 7.95 -1.50
C VAL A 48 -2.83 7.51 -2.73
N LEU A 49 -3.56 6.40 -2.68
CA LEU A 49 -4.36 5.92 -3.80
C LEU A 49 -5.41 6.96 -4.21
N ASP A 50 -6.08 7.57 -3.25
CA ASP A 50 -7.12 8.57 -3.47
C ASP A 50 -6.55 9.82 -4.15
N ALA A 51 -5.40 10.30 -3.69
CA ALA A 51 -4.69 11.41 -4.30
C ALA A 51 -4.26 11.07 -5.74
N VAL A 52 -3.73 9.89 -6.00
CA VAL A 52 -3.35 9.45 -7.35
C VAL A 52 -4.59 9.40 -8.26
N MET A 53 -5.68 8.78 -7.80
CA MET A 53 -6.91 8.64 -8.57
C MET A 53 -7.60 9.98 -8.87
N GLU A 54 -7.65 10.87 -7.89
CA GLU A 54 -8.18 12.24 -8.07
C GLU A 54 -7.40 12.97 -9.16
N LYS A 55 -6.08 12.77 -9.21
CA LYS A 55 -5.20 13.42 -10.18
C LYS A 55 -5.35 12.80 -11.55
N VAL A 56 -5.39 11.47 -11.65
CA VAL A 56 -5.72 10.76 -12.90
C VAL A 56 -7.05 11.24 -13.49
N GLY A 57 -8.06 11.49 -12.65
CA GLY A 57 -9.35 12.02 -13.10
C GLY A 57 -9.34 13.49 -13.54
N ARG A 58 -8.38 14.30 -13.07
CA ARG A 58 -8.27 15.74 -13.36
C ARG A 58 -7.32 16.08 -14.51
N VAL A 59 -6.41 15.18 -14.86
CA VAL A 59 -5.41 15.39 -15.91
C VAL A 59 -6.11 15.43 -17.27
N LYS A 60 -6.48 16.65 -17.70
CA LYS A 60 -6.71 17.00 -19.11
C LYS A 60 -5.42 17.45 -19.81
N SER A 61 -4.33 17.62 -19.06
CA SER A 61 -3.05 18.14 -19.55
C SER A 61 -1.93 17.46 -18.77
N GLU A 62 -1.00 16.84 -19.50
CA GLU A 62 0.15 16.10 -18.98
C GLU A 62 0.97 16.96 -18.00
N GLY A 63 1.27 16.42 -16.83
CA GLY A 63 2.10 17.09 -15.84
C GLY A 63 2.47 16.19 -14.66
N PRO A 64 3.65 16.38 -14.07
CA PRO A 64 4.06 15.64 -12.88
C PRO A 64 3.22 16.03 -11.67
N VAL A 65 2.89 15.05 -10.84
CA VAL A 65 2.12 15.24 -9.61
C VAL A 65 2.91 14.70 -8.43
N THR A 66 3.27 15.57 -7.50
CA THR A 66 3.95 15.13 -6.28
C THR A 66 2.96 14.44 -5.33
N VAL A 67 3.25 13.20 -4.96
CA VAL A 67 2.52 12.44 -3.93
C VAL A 67 3.54 11.91 -2.93
N ARG A 68 3.16 11.88 -1.65
CA ARG A 68 3.99 11.29 -0.60
C ARG A 68 3.67 9.80 -0.50
N GLY A 69 4.68 8.95 -0.53
CA GLY A 69 4.48 7.51 -0.37
C GLY A 69 4.36 7.10 1.09
N LYS A 70 4.05 5.82 1.27
CA LYS A 70 4.02 5.16 2.57
C LYS A 70 4.91 3.93 2.51
N LYS A 71 5.96 3.90 3.33
CA LYS A 71 6.89 2.75 3.38
C LYS A 71 6.14 1.45 3.71
N GLY A 72 6.55 0.35 3.06
CA GLY A 72 5.97 -0.98 3.26
C GLY A 72 4.70 -1.22 2.43
N TRP A 73 4.41 -0.33 1.48
CA TRP A 73 3.30 -0.43 0.55
C TRP A 73 3.80 -0.22 -0.87
N SER A 74 3.12 -0.83 -1.84
CA SER A 74 3.40 -0.73 -3.26
C SER A 74 2.17 -0.24 -4.01
N LEU A 75 2.38 0.64 -4.99
CA LEU A 75 1.35 0.98 -5.98
C LEU A 75 1.43 -0.01 -7.15
N VAL A 76 0.33 -0.68 -7.45
CA VAL A 76 0.24 -1.74 -8.46
C VAL A 76 -0.88 -1.42 -9.45
N GLY A 77 -0.59 -1.49 -10.74
CA GLY A 77 -1.61 -1.41 -11.79
C GLY A 77 -1.97 -2.79 -12.32
N TRP A 78 -3.25 -3.06 -12.46
CA TRP A 78 -3.77 -4.27 -13.08
C TRP A 78 -4.53 -3.92 -14.36
N SER A 79 -4.19 -4.59 -15.45
CA SER A 79 -4.89 -4.44 -16.73
C SER A 79 -6.03 -5.45 -16.88
N GLU A 80 -6.92 -5.20 -17.83
CA GLU A 80 -8.00 -6.13 -18.15
C GLU A 80 -7.47 -7.45 -18.72
N GLY A 81 -7.89 -8.58 -18.11
CA GLY A 81 -7.50 -9.93 -18.53
C GLY A 81 -6.19 -10.46 -17.93
N GLN A 82 -5.58 -9.74 -16.98
CA GLN A 82 -4.47 -10.25 -16.16
C GLN A 82 -4.99 -10.99 -14.92
N ASP A 83 -4.16 -11.90 -14.40
CA ASP A 83 -4.37 -12.51 -13.08
C ASP A 83 -4.26 -11.42 -12.01
N ARG A 84 -5.32 -11.19 -11.24
CA ARG A 84 -5.51 -9.99 -10.42
C ARG A 84 -6.43 -10.28 -9.23
N PRO A 85 -6.44 -9.41 -8.19
CA PRO A 85 -7.35 -9.56 -7.06
C PRO A 85 -8.83 -9.47 -7.49
N ASP A 86 -9.71 -10.23 -6.84
CA ASP A 86 -11.15 -10.29 -7.19
C ASP A 86 -11.84 -8.93 -7.08
N LYS A 87 -11.36 -8.06 -6.18
CA LYS A 87 -11.86 -6.69 -6.01
C LYS A 87 -11.51 -5.74 -7.16
N CYS A 88 -10.67 -6.16 -8.09
CA CYS A 88 -10.30 -5.42 -9.29
C CYS A 88 -11.23 -5.78 -10.46
N LEU A 89 -12.29 -5.00 -10.65
CA LEU A 89 -13.21 -5.16 -11.80
C LEU A 89 -12.70 -4.33 -12.99
N GLY A 90 -12.13 -4.99 -14.01
CA GLY A 90 -11.55 -4.32 -15.17
C GLY A 90 -10.12 -3.85 -14.92
N GLY A 91 -9.68 -2.75 -15.55
CA GLY A 91 -8.42 -2.12 -15.20
C GLY A 91 -8.54 -1.36 -13.88
N CYS A 92 -7.60 -1.58 -12.97
CA CYS A 92 -7.60 -0.92 -11.67
C CYS A 92 -6.20 -0.53 -11.21
N LEU A 93 -6.17 0.42 -10.29
CA LEU A 93 -4.98 0.82 -9.55
C LEU A 93 -5.17 0.42 -8.09
N CYS A 94 -4.18 -0.25 -7.51
CA CYS A 94 -4.21 -0.70 -6.14
C CYS A 94 -3.00 -0.20 -5.35
N VAL A 95 -3.20 0.07 -4.07
CA VAL A 95 -2.11 0.22 -3.09
C VAL A 95 -2.16 -0.99 -2.16
N CYS A 96 -1.06 -1.73 -2.09
CA CYS A 96 -1.01 -3.04 -1.42
C CYS A 96 0.21 -3.14 -0.52
N PRO A 97 0.14 -3.85 0.62
CA PRO A 97 1.32 -4.09 1.44
C PRO A 97 2.42 -4.78 0.63
N ASP A 98 3.67 -4.42 0.88
CA ASP A 98 4.82 -5.02 0.20
C ASP A 98 4.89 -6.53 0.51
N SER A 99 4.86 -7.35 -0.53
CA SER A 99 4.86 -8.82 -0.43
C SER A 99 5.43 -9.45 -1.69
N SER A 100 5.97 -10.67 -1.57
CA SER A 100 6.35 -11.50 -2.72
C SER A 100 5.14 -11.89 -3.57
N ASP A 101 3.98 -12.04 -2.93
CA ASP A 101 2.70 -12.27 -3.61
C ASP A 101 1.82 -11.04 -3.53
N LEU A 102 1.94 -10.18 -4.55
CA LEU A 102 1.13 -8.98 -4.68
C LEU A 102 -0.36 -9.28 -4.87
N ILE A 103 -0.74 -10.41 -5.47
CA ILE A 103 -2.17 -10.69 -5.70
C ILE A 103 -2.85 -10.95 -4.37
N THR A 104 -2.29 -11.85 -3.56
CA THR A 104 -2.81 -12.17 -2.22
C THR A 104 -2.71 -10.97 -1.28
N SER A 105 -1.55 -10.29 -1.25
CA SER A 105 -1.38 -9.10 -0.41
C SER A 105 -2.36 -7.99 -0.77
N CYS A 106 -2.55 -7.74 -2.07
CA CYS A 106 -3.56 -6.82 -2.54
C CYS A 106 -4.94 -7.29 -2.11
N GLN A 107 -5.30 -8.57 -2.27
CA GLN A 107 -6.63 -9.10 -1.90
C GLN A 107 -6.95 -8.88 -0.42
N ASP A 108 -6.04 -9.26 0.47
CA ASP A 108 -6.27 -9.33 1.91
C ASP A 108 -6.15 -7.96 2.61
N GLY A 109 -5.16 -7.16 2.23
CA GLY A 109 -4.83 -5.91 2.92
C GLY A 109 -4.79 -4.66 2.03
N GLY A 110 -4.87 -4.83 0.70
CA GLY A 110 -4.78 -3.71 -0.24
C GLY A 110 -6.08 -2.94 -0.45
N PHE A 111 -5.97 -1.80 -1.11
CA PHE A 111 -7.09 -0.98 -1.58
C PHE A 111 -7.00 -0.86 -3.10
N CYS A 112 -8.09 -1.08 -3.80
CA CYS A 112 -8.14 -1.00 -5.25
C CYS A 112 -9.23 -0.02 -5.69
N LYS A 113 -8.94 0.75 -6.72
CA LYS A 113 -9.91 1.64 -7.39
C LYS A 113 -9.89 1.38 -8.89
N PRO A 114 -11.08 1.34 -9.53
CA PRO A 114 -11.16 1.19 -10.98
C PRO A 114 -10.53 2.41 -11.66
N SER A 115 -9.68 2.19 -12.66
CA SER A 115 -9.03 3.27 -13.42
C SER A 115 -9.94 3.84 -14.51
N GLY A 116 -10.94 3.06 -14.93
CA GLY A 116 -11.78 3.37 -16.10
C GLY A 116 -11.10 3.06 -17.44
N SER A 117 -9.87 2.55 -17.43
CA SER A 117 -9.07 2.22 -18.61
C SER A 117 -8.81 0.72 -18.67
N LYS A 118 -8.73 0.16 -19.88
CA LYS A 118 -8.47 -1.28 -20.06
C LYS A 118 -7.03 -1.66 -19.72
N GLN A 119 -6.11 -0.74 -19.98
CA GLN A 119 -4.69 -0.92 -19.68
C GLN A 119 -4.25 0.09 -18.63
N VAL A 120 -3.55 -0.42 -17.62
CA VAL A 120 -2.94 0.37 -16.56
C VAL A 120 -1.47 -0.05 -16.47
N LEU A 121 -0.59 0.88 -16.78
CA LEU A 121 0.86 0.68 -16.64
C LEU A 121 1.37 1.51 -15.48
N VAL A 122 2.17 0.92 -14.59
CA VAL A 122 2.84 1.62 -13.48
C VAL A 122 4.34 1.36 -13.60
N ARG A 123 5.13 2.35 -14.02
CA ARG A 123 6.58 2.19 -14.15
C ARG A 123 7.33 3.05 -13.14
N HIS A 124 8.37 2.48 -12.54
CA HIS A 124 9.40 3.24 -11.85
C HIS A 124 10.38 3.79 -12.90
N TYR A 125 10.46 5.10 -13.07
CA TYR A 125 11.35 5.75 -14.04
C TYR A 125 12.59 6.32 -13.34
N GLN A 126 13.76 6.01 -13.89
CA GLN A 126 15.01 6.76 -13.69
C GLN A 126 15.12 7.83 -14.81
N PRO A 127 15.86 8.95 -14.62
CA PRO A 127 15.51 10.23 -15.24
C PRO A 127 15.41 10.25 -16.78
N LEU A 128 14.18 10.56 -17.22
CA LEU A 128 13.73 11.47 -18.29
C LEU A 128 14.53 11.59 -19.60
N TYR A 129 14.33 10.63 -20.50
CA TYR A 129 14.12 10.93 -21.93
C TYR A 129 13.10 9.90 -22.46
N MET A 130 12.01 10.36 -23.08
CA MET A 130 10.92 9.56 -23.67
C MET A 130 9.90 8.95 -22.69
N LEU A 131 8.95 9.74 -22.18
CA LEU A 131 7.56 9.29 -22.24
C LEU A 131 7.09 9.64 -23.65
N SER A 132 7.28 8.74 -24.62
CA SER A 132 6.53 8.89 -25.88
C SER A 132 5.19 8.19 -25.71
N THR A 133 4.14 8.82 -26.22
CA THR A 133 2.78 8.26 -26.28
C THR A 133 2.74 6.95 -27.05
N ASP A 134 3.72 6.67 -27.92
CA ASP A 134 3.84 5.41 -28.68
C ASP A 134 4.03 4.16 -27.80
N LEU A 135 4.29 4.33 -26.50
CA LEU A 135 4.40 3.19 -25.59
C LEU A 135 3.11 2.38 -25.52
N CYS A 136 1.94 3.02 -25.59
CA CYS A 136 0.65 2.32 -25.52
C CYS A 136 0.44 1.44 -26.75
N ASP A 137 0.81 1.91 -27.94
CA ASP A 137 0.73 1.14 -29.19
C ASP A 137 1.70 -0.04 -29.19
N HIS A 138 2.94 0.16 -28.72
CA HIS A 138 3.91 -0.92 -28.64
C HIS A 138 3.59 -1.97 -27.56
N LEU A 139 2.94 -1.58 -26.46
CA LEU A 139 2.54 -2.50 -25.40
C LEU A 139 1.38 -3.41 -25.82
N SER A 140 0.50 -2.97 -26.71
CA SER A 140 -0.57 -3.80 -27.26
C SER A 140 -0.05 -4.98 -28.10
N ASP A 141 1.10 -4.82 -28.74
CA ASP A 141 1.69 -5.82 -29.66
C ASP A 141 2.61 -6.84 -28.97
N LEU A 142 2.88 -6.69 -27.67
CA LEU A 142 3.71 -7.65 -26.96
C LEU A 142 2.96 -8.98 -26.77
N PRO A 143 3.45 -10.10 -27.33
CA PRO A 143 2.74 -11.39 -27.36
C PRO A 143 2.64 -12.04 -25.97
N ASP A 144 3.35 -11.52 -24.97
CA ASP A 144 3.36 -12.06 -23.62
C ASP A 144 3.03 -10.97 -22.58
N ARG A 145 1.73 -10.81 -22.29
CA ARG A 145 1.19 -9.90 -21.26
C ARG A 145 1.56 -10.30 -19.82
N ARG A 146 2.36 -11.37 -19.62
CA ARG A 146 2.52 -12.02 -18.30
C ARG A 146 3.64 -11.48 -17.40
N ILE A 147 4.63 -10.73 -17.90
CA ILE A 147 5.91 -10.63 -17.18
C ILE A 147 6.25 -9.26 -16.58
N TYR A 148 5.66 -8.16 -17.05
CA TYR A 148 5.88 -6.87 -16.37
C TYR A 148 4.81 -6.65 -15.32
N ARG A 149 5.07 -7.09 -14.07
CA ARG A 149 4.30 -6.63 -12.91
C ARG A 149 4.72 -5.18 -12.64
N PRO A 150 3.89 -4.20 -13.00
CA PRO A 150 4.23 -2.81 -12.84
C PRO A 150 3.86 -2.47 -11.40
N PHE A 151 4.76 -2.76 -10.46
CA PHE A 151 4.62 -2.29 -9.09
C PHE A 151 5.73 -1.30 -8.78
N VAL A 152 5.39 -0.29 -8.01
CA VAL A 152 6.34 0.70 -7.52
C VAL A 152 6.26 0.66 -6.00
N PRO A 153 7.35 0.23 -5.32
CA PRO A 153 7.41 0.32 -3.88
C PRO A 153 7.36 1.79 -3.48
N LEU A 154 6.48 2.11 -2.54
CA LEU A 154 6.35 3.43 -1.97
C LEU A 154 7.36 3.57 -0.83
N SER A 155 8.10 4.67 -0.84
CA SER A 155 8.93 5.08 0.29
C SER A 155 8.23 6.22 1.05
N ASP A 156 8.69 6.58 2.25
CA ASP A 156 8.16 7.75 2.99
C ASP A 156 8.57 9.10 2.36
N GLN A 157 9.12 9.07 1.14
CA GLN A 157 9.58 10.23 0.38
C GLN A 157 8.49 10.74 -0.58
N LEU A 158 8.71 11.94 -1.10
CA LEU A 158 7.91 12.51 -2.17
C LEU A 158 8.36 11.91 -3.51
N PHE A 159 7.40 11.50 -4.33
CA PHE A 159 7.63 11.07 -5.70
C PHE A 159 6.71 11.83 -6.64
N GLU A 160 7.14 12.02 -7.87
CA GLU A 160 6.32 12.64 -8.91
C GLU A 160 5.63 11.56 -9.73
N LEU A 161 4.34 11.69 -9.98
CA LEU A 161 3.60 10.84 -10.91
C LEU A 161 3.37 11.59 -12.20
N GLY A 162 3.92 11.09 -13.30
CA GLY A 162 3.46 11.42 -14.64
C GLY A 162 2.22 10.61 -14.96
N VAL A 163 1.11 11.27 -15.27
CA VAL A 163 -0.10 10.60 -15.77
C VAL A 163 -0.28 10.96 -17.24
N GLY A 164 -0.24 9.94 -18.09
CA GLY A 164 -0.64 10.01 -19.48
C GLY A 164 -1.96 9.29 -19.67
N LYS A 165 -2.89 9.88 -20.41
CA LYS A 165 -4.14 9.22 -20.80
C LYS A 165 -4.33 9.33 -22.30
N GLU A 166 -4.46 8.17 -22.93
CA GLU A 166 -4.82 8.00 -24.32
C GLU A 166 -6.13 7.19 -24.37
N ASP A 167 -6.94 7.34 -25.41
CA ASP A 167 -8.37 6.96 -25.41
C ASP A 167 -8.70 5.53 -24.89
N SER A 168 -7.76 4.59 -25.01
CA SER A 168 -7.89 3.21 -24.48
C SER A 168 -6.85 2.81 -23.42
N CYS A 169 -5.91 3.69 -23.07
CA CYS A 169 -4.72 3.38 -22.29
C CYS A 169 -4.46 4.46 -21.22
N SER A 170 -4.30 4.05 -19.96
CA SER A 170 -3.79 4.94 -18.92
C SER A 170 -2.39 4.53 -18.53
N LEU A 171 -1.44 5.43 -18.80
CA LEU A 171 -0.05 5.29 -18.44
C LEU A 171 0.21 6.07 -17.16
N LEU A 172 0.64 5.37 -16.12
CA LEU A 172 1.12 5.95 -14.88
C LEU A 172 2.64 5.74 -14.81
N ALA A 173 3.39 6.82 -14.92
CA ALA A 173 4.83 6.82 -14.66
C ALA A 173 5.07 7.41 -13.27
N ILE A 174 5.89 6.74 -12.46
CA ILE A 174 6.35 7.26 -11.17
C ILE A 174 7.84 7.60 -11.30
N PHE A 175 8.17 8.85 -11.03
CA PHE A 175 9.52 9.38 -10.90
C PHE A 175 9.87 9.51 -9.42
N SER A 176 10.94 8.85 -8.99
CA SER A 176 11.51 9.06 -7.66
C SER A 176 12.72 9.98 -7.77
N HIS A 177 12.77 11.00 -6.92
CA HIS A 177 14.00 11.75 -6.69
C HIS A 177 14.81 11.01 -5.62
N GLU A 178 15.72 10.14 -6.04
CA GLU A 178 16.80 9.64 -5.17
C GLU A 178 17.90 10.70 -5.01
#